data_AF-A0A0B8NZ67-F1
#
_entry.id   AF-A0A0B8NZ67-F1
#
_cell.length_a   1.000
_cell.length_b   1.000
_cell.length_c   1.000
_cell.angle_alpha   90.00
_cell.angle_beta   90.00
_cell.angle_gamma   90.00
#
_symmetry.space_group_name_H-M   'P 1'
#
loop_
_entity.id
_entity.type
_entity.pdbx_description
1 polymer ?
#
loop_
_entity_poly.entity_id
_entity_poly.type
_entity_poly.pdbx_seq_one_letter_code
_entity_poly.pdbx_strand_id
1 'polypeptide(L)' 'MAFGRLHIAPYLSELLEQYPLIKVELHQTDNFVDPAAESIDLMIRIGVPQDSSLRMKRFGEQNYVMAAALII' A
#
# COMPACT_ATOMS: atom_id res chain seq x y z
N MET A 1 5.16 1.84 7.97
CA MET A 1 3.99 1.08 8.51
C MET A 1 2.64 1.83 8.74
N ALA A 2 2.46 3.13 8.42
CA ALA A 2 1.15 3.79 8.67
C ALA A 2 0.16 3.76 7.49
N PHE A 3 0.68 3.76 6.25
CA PHE A 3 -0.13 3.98 5.04
C PHE A 3 -1.19 2.89 4.82
N GLY A 4 -0.80 1.61 4.92
CA GLY A 4 -1.73 0.49 4.74
C GLY A 4 -2.90 0.55 5.72
N ARG A 5 -2.63 0.82 7.00
CA ARG A 5 -3.67 0.97 8.01
C ARG A 5 -4.57 2.20 7.80
N LEU A 6 -4.01 3.36 7.45
CA LEU A 6 -4.78 4.61 7.36
C LEU A 6 -5.52 4.79 6.03
N HIS A 7 -5.00 4.22 4.94
CA HIS A 7 -5.50 4.50 3.58
C HIS A 7 -5.95 3.27 2.80
N ILE A 8 -5.58 2.05 3.21
CA ILE A 8 -5.99 0.82 2.50
C ILE A 8 -7.03 0.04 3.30
N ALA A 9 -6.71 -0.29 4.55
CA ALA A 9 -7.56 -1.09 5.43
C ALA A 9 -9.01 -0.59 5.56
N PRO A 10 -9.30 0.73 5.62
CA PRO A 10 -10.68 1.22 5.73
C PRO A 10 -11.60 0.79 4.59
N TYR A 11 -11.06 0.55 3.39
CA TYR A 11 -11.83 0.15 2.21
C TYR A 11 -11.97 -1.36 2.06
N LEU A 12 -11.25 -2.15 2.85
CA LEU A 12 -11.29 -3.61 2.74
C LEU A 12 -12.64 -4.19 3.18
N SER A 13 -13.31 -3.57 4.17
CA SER A 13 -14.65 -4.04 4.60
C SER A 13 -15.64 -3.94 3.45
N GLU A 14 -15.74 -2.76 2.82
CA GLU A 14 -16.63 -2.51 1.69
C GLU A 14 -16.31 -3.43 0.50
N LEU A 15 -15.03 -3.65 0.20
CA LEU A 15 -14.59 -4.57 -0.85
C LEU A 15 -15.07 -6.01 -0.59
N LEU A 16 -14.88 -6.50 0.64
CA LEU A 16 -15.24 -7.87 1.01
C LEU A 16 -16.76 -8.07 1.10
N GLU A 17 -17.50 -7.03 1.47
CA GLU A 17 -18.97 -7.03 1.41
C GLU A 17 -19.49 -7.09 -0.03
N GLN A 18 -18.88 -6.31 -0.93
CA GLN A 18 -19.25 -6.29 -2.34
C GLN A 18 -18.83 -7.57 -3.09
N TYR A 19 -17.69 -8.16 -2.72
CA TYR A 19 -17.11 -9.34 -3.36
C TYR A 19 -16.76 -10.44 -2.34
N PRO A 20 -17.75 -11.17 -1.81
CA PRO A 20 -17.57 -12.10 -0.69
C PRO A 20 -16.73 -13.35 -0.99
N LEU A 21 -16.44 -13.63 -2.27
CA LEU A 21 -15.57 -14.73 -2.69
C LEU A 21 -14.08 -14.35 -2.70
N ILE A 22 -13.76 -13.06 -2.64
CA ILE A 22 -12.37 -12.59 -2.58
C ILE A 22 -11.84 -12.85 -1.16
N LYS A 23 -10.64 -13.42 -1.08
CA LYS A 23 -9.85 -13.49 0.16
C LYS A 23 -8.71 -12.50 0.05
N VAL A 24 -8.55 -11.64 1.04
CA VAL A 24 -7.47 -10.66 1.09
C VAL A 24 -6.49 -11.04 2.18
N GLU A 25 -5.23 -11.22 1.80
CA GLU A 25 -4.11 -11.26 2.73
C GLU A 25 -3.33 -9.95 2.59
N LEU A 26 -3.24 -9.18 3.67
CA LEU A 26 -2.59 -7.87 3.66
C LEU A 26 -1.23 -7.95 4.37
N HIS A 27 -0.16 -7.86 3.58
CA HIS A 27 1.20 -7.69 4.09
C HIS A 27 1.59 -6.21 4.09
N GLN A 28 2.15 -5.72 5.20
CA GLN A 28 2.69 -4.37 5.30
C GLN A 28 4.18 -4.43 5.62
N THR A 29 4.99 -3.89 4.72
CA THR A 29 6.44 -3.81 4.88
C THR A 29 6.95 -2.53 4.24
N ASP A 30 7.98 -1.94 4.84
CA ASP A 30 8.70 -0.82 4.25
C ASP A 30 9.90 -1.32 3.39
N ASN A 31 10.14 -2.63 3.34
CA ASN A 31 11.18 -3.24 2.53
C ASN A 31 10.84 -3.26 1.03
N PHE A 32 11.89 -3.33 0.21
CA PHE A 32 11.74 -3.71 -1.19
C PHE A 32 11.51 -5.22 -1.28
N VAL A 33 10.35 -5.60 -1.79
CA VAL A 33 9.97 -6.99 -2.05
C VAL A 33 9.83 -7.21 -3.55
N ASP A 34 10.18 -8.40 -4.02
CA ASP A 34 9.89 -8.84 -5.38
C ASP A 34 8.51 -9.50 -5.40
N PRO A 35 7.49 -8.86 -6.01
CA PRO A 35 6.14 -9.40 -5.98
C PRO A 35 6.02 -10.76 -6.67
N ALA A 36 6.86 -11.04 -7.67
CA ALA A 36 6.85 -12.32 -8.37
C ALA A 36 7.39 -13.44 -7.48
N ALA A 37 8.43 -13.16 -6.68
CA ALA A 37 8.99 -14.13 -5.76
C ALA A 37 8.11 -14.37 -4.52
N GLU A 38 7.40 -13.33 -4.06
CA GLU A 38 6.59 -13.37 -2.82
C GLU A 38 5.12 -13.71 -3.04
N SER A 39 4.72 -14.13 -4.26
CA SER A 39 3.33 -14.44 -4.61
C SER A 39 2.35 -13.29 -4.33
N ILE A 40 2.79 -12.05 -4.61
CA ILE A 40 1.99 -10.84 -4.41
C ILE A 40 1.25 -10.50 -5.70
N ASP A 41 -0.08 -10.58 -5.67
CA ASP A 41 -0.93 -10.23 -6.82
C ASP A 41 -1.02 -8.71 -7.06
N LEU A 42 -0.98 -7.91 -5.99
CA LEU A 42 -1.11 -6.46 -6.02
C LEU A 42 -0.18 -5.79 -5.00
N MET A 43 0.65 -4.87 -5.48
CA MET A 43 1.49 -4.04 -4.62
C MET A 43 1.07 -2.58 -4.70
N ILE A 44 0.87 -1.97 -3.53
CA ILE A 44 0.70 -0.52 -3.40
C ILE A 44 1.97 0.03 -2.74
N ARG A 45 2.64 0.93 -3.45
CA ARG A 45 3.93 1.48 -3.04
C ARG A 45 3.96 3.00 -3.14
N ILE A 46 4.61 3.61 -2.17
CA ILE A 46 5.09 5.00 -2.24
C ILE A 46 6.54 4.96 -2.72
N GLY A 47 6.83 5.63 -3.81
CA GLY A 47 8.18 5.70 -4.37
C GLY A 47 8.17 5.86 -5.88
N VAL A 48 9.37 5.93 -6.44
CA VAL A 48 9.54 6.02 -7.89
C VAL A 48 9.37 4.63 -8.51
N PRO A 49 8.57 4.50 -9.60
CA PRO A 49 8.52 3.29 -10.40
C PRO A 49 9.92 2.80 -10.77
N GLN A 50 10.20 1.52 -10.56
CA GLN A 50 11.40 0.88 -11.09
C GLN A 50 11.12 0.33 -12.49
N ASP A 51 12.15 0.30 -13.33
CA ASP A 51 12.07 -0.37 -14.63
C ASP A 51 11.83 -1.87 -14.39
N SER A 52 10.66 -2.34 -14.82
CA SER A 52 10.21 -3.71 -14.61
C SER A 52 9.12 -4.05 -15.62
N SER A 53 8.84 -5.34 -15.80
CA SER A 53 7.72 -5.81 -16.61
C SER A 53 6.35 -5.59 -15.95
N LEU A 54 6.31 -5.02 -14.74
CA LEU A 54 5.07 -4.81 -13.99
C LEU A 54 4.26 -3.65 -14.59
N ARG A 55 2.95 -3.85 -14.71
CA ARG A 55 2.03 -2.76 -15.07
C ARG A 55 1.81 -1.88 -13.87
N MET A 56 2.25 -0.62 -13.95
CA MET A 56 2.09 0.35 -12.87
C MET A 56 1.05 1.40 -13.22
N LYS A 57 0.27 1.81 -12.22
CA LYS A 57 -0.66 2.95 -12.30
C LYS A 57 -0.39 3.88 -11.13
N ARG A 58 -0.20 5.16 -11.43
CA ARG A 58 -0.07 6.21 -10.41
C ARG A 58 -1.46 6.65 -9.93
N PHE A 59 -1.64 6.73 -8.61
CA PHE A 59 -2.90 7.14 -7.98
C PHE A 59 -2.81 8.50 -7.27
N GLY A 60 -1.62 8.99 -6.96
CA GLY A 60 -1.45 10.26 -6.26
C GLY A 60 0.00 10.57 -5.92
N GLU A 61 0.17 11.59 -5.09
CA GLU A 61 1.45 12.10 -4.59
C GLU A 61 1.47 12.05 -3.07
N GLN A 62 2.61 11.68 -2.50
CA GLN A 62 2.84 11.79 -1.06
C GLN A 62 3.56 13.10 -0.76
N ASN A 63 2.89 13.96 0.01
CA ASN A 63 3.46 15.22 0.47
C ASN A 63 3.98 15.06 1.89
N TYR A 64 5.24 15.45 2.10
CA TYR A 64 5.86 15.45 3.42
C TYR A 64 5.78 16.84 4.04
N VAL A 65 5.46 16.90 5.33
CA VAL A 65 5.50 18.13 6.13
C VAL A 65 6.40 17.89 7.33
N MET A 66 7.31 18.84 7.60
CA MET A 66 8.09 18.81 8.83
C MET A 66 7.26 19.39 9.97
N ALA A 67 7.18 18.67 11.08
CA ALA A 67 6.46 19.09 12.26
C ALA A 67 7.31 18.79 13.51
N ALA A 68 7.10 19.61 14.54
CA ALA A 68 7.63 19.39 15.88
C ALA A 68 6.55 19.80 16.88
N ALA A 69 6.51 19.13 18.03
CA ALA A 69 5.69 19.54 19.16
C ALA A 69 6.58 20.06 20.27
N LEU A 70 6.10 21.07 21.00
CA LEU A 70 6.78 21.50 22.22
C LEU A 70 6.61 20.39 23.26
N ILE A 71 7.71 19.92 23.84
CA ILE A 71 7.66 19.07 25.03
C ILE A 71 7.46 20.03 26.20
N ILE A 72 6.29 19.99 26.84
CA ILE A 72 5.96 20.75 28.06
C ILE A 72 6.16 19.86 29.28
#